data_AF-A0A3M1FLD8-F1
#
_entry.id   AF-A0A3M1FLD8-F1
#
_cell.length_a   1.000
_cell.length_b   1.000
_cell.length_c   1.000
_cell.angle_alpha   90.00
_cell.angle_beta   90.00
_cell.angle_gamma   90.00
#
_symmetry.space_group_name_H-M   'P 1'
#
loop_
_entity.id
_entity.type
_entity.pdbx_description
1 polymer ?
#
loop_
_entity_poly.entity_id
_entity_poly.type
_entity_poly.pdbx_seq_one_letter_code
_entity_poly.pdbx_strand_id
1 'polypeptide(L)'
;MRGTVELNNHNADASNANKNNSHSTPAQNSQTAKEPYPLFRPTTESPPKGVPLEVAAEHGLERAIKVLKRKMIKDGIYKELKARRFYEKPSEQRKRQLKERLKKLSKERAKRQKAQYLF
;
A
#
# COMPACT_ATOMS: atom_id res chain seq x y z
N MET A 1 26.16 27.08 -58.51
CA MET A 1 27.31 27.90 -58.05
C MET A 1 27.46 27.66 -56.56
N ARG A 2 28.48 26.88 -56.15
CA ARG A 2 29.69 27.36 -55.42
C ARG A 2 29.32 28.23 -54.19
N GLY A 3 29.71 27.95 -52.96
CA GLY A 3 30.66 26.98 -52.45
C GLY A 3 30.68 27.00 -50.91
N THR A 4 31.44 26.05 -50.37
CA THR A 4 31.81 25.82 -48.97
C THR A 4 32.69 26.93 -48.40
N VAL A 5 32.59 27.21 -47.10
CA VAL A 5 33.76 27.59 -46.29
C VAL A 5 33.71 26.82 -44.97
N GLU A 6 34.83 26.18 -44.72
CA GLU A 6 35.18 25.25 -43.65
C GLU A 6 35.53 25.95 -42.32
N LEU A 7 35.27 25.19 -41.24
CA LEU A 7 36.14 24.87 -40.08
C LEU A 7 36.86 25.98 -39.28
N ASN A 8 36.75 25.83 -37.95
CA ASN A 8 37.84 25.62 -36.98
C ASN A 8 37.18 25.62 -35.57
N ASN A 9 36.89 24.50 -34.91
CA ASN A 9 37.76 23.55 -34.19
C ASN A 9 38.85 24.19 -33.32
N HIS A 10 39.16 23.48 -32.23
CA HIS A 10 40.20 23.65 -31.18
C HIS A 10 39.61 24.22 -29.87
N ASN A 11 39.66 23.60 -28.68
CA ASN A 11 40.29 22.38 -28.15
C ASN A 11 39.46 21.99 -26.89
N ALA A 12 39.11 20.72 -26.67
CA ALA A 12 39.84 19.76 -25.83
C ALA A 12 40.24 20.30 -24.45
N ASP A 13 39.48 19.93 -23.42
CA ASP A 13 40.05 19.55 -22.12
C ASP A 13 39.27 18.35 -21.57
N ALA A 14 39.99 17.23 -21.52
CA ALA A 14 39.59 15.97 -20.95
C ALA A 14 39.90 15.95 -19.44
N SER A 15 39.33 14.96 -18.75
CA SER A 15 39.38 14.69 -17.30
C SER A 15 38.29 15.44 -16.52
N ASN A 16 37.43 14.80 -15.74
CA ASN A 16 37.67 13.64 -14.89
C ASN A 16 36.33 12.93 -14.59
N ALA A 17 36.01 11.89 -15.37
CA ALA A 17 34.93 10.97 -15.06
C ALA A 17 35.47 9.89 -14.10
N ASN A 18 35.29 10.10 -12.80
CA ASN A 18 35.65 9.09 -11.81
C ASN A 18 34.57 7.99 -11.75
N LYS A 19 35.01 6.80 -12.16
CA LYS A 19 34.32 5.51 -12.10
C LYS A 19 34.38 4.98 -10.66
N ASN A 20 33.58 3.93 -10.39
CA ASN A 20 33.57 3.05 -9.20
C ASN A 20 32.54 3.50 -8.12
N ASN A 21 31.42 2.80 -7.92
CA ASN A 21 31.40 1.43 -7.44
C ASN A 21 30.34 0.52 -8.07
N SER A 22 30.82 -0.69 -8.31
CA SER A 22 30.23 -1.89 -8.89
C SER A 22 29.12 -2.53 -8.04
N HIS A 23 27.93 -2.73 -8.63
CA HIS A 23 27.16 -3.94 -8.36
C HIS A 23 27.29 -4.84 -9.59
N SER A 24 28.35 -5.66 -9.58
CA SER A 24 28.51 -6.76 -10.51
C SER A 24 27.52 -7.86 -10.10
N THR A 25 26.32 -7.89 -10.68
CA THR A 25 25.63 -9.16 -10.86
C THR A 25 26.25 -9.83 -12.08
N PRO A 26 26.93 -10.98 -11.94
CA PRO A 26 27.46 -11.67 -13.11
C PRO A 26 26.29 -12.11 -13.99
N ALA A 27 26.31 -11.71 -15.25
CA ALA A 27 25.48 -12.31 -16.27
C ALA A 27 25.96 -13.74 -16.51
N GLN A 28 25.14 -14.72 -16.14
CA GLN A 28 25.15 -16.04 -16.76
C GLN A 28 23.77 -16.23 -17.39
N ASN A 29 23.81 -16.23 -18.71
CA ASN A 29 22.69 -16.44 -19.61
C ASN A 29 22.22 -17.90 -19.50
N SER A 30 20.95 -18.10 -19.20
CA SER A 30 20.21 -19.24 -19.70
C SER A 30 18.76 -18.84 -19.77
N GLN A 31 18.19 -19.00 -20.96
CA GLN A 31 16.77 -18.91 -21.25
C GLN A 31 16.00 -19.87 -20.33
N THR A 32 15.76 -19.50 -19.08
CA THR A 32 14.88 -20.29 -18.21
C THR A 32 13.48 -19.81 -18.49
N ALA A 33 12.68 -20.73 -19.03
CA ALA A 33 11.32 -20.55 -19.48
C ALA A 33 10.50 -19.71 -18.50
N LYS A 34 9.51 -18.99 -19.04
CA LYS A 34 8.44 -18.42 -18.23
C LYS A 34 7.69 -19.62 -17.68
N GLU A 35 8.10 -20.13 -16.53
CA GLU A 35 7.45 -21.25 -15.87
C GLU A 35 6.00 -20.83 -15.58
N PRO A 36 5.00 -21.48 -16.21
CA PRO A 36 3.61 -21.18 -15.93
C PRO A 36 3.30 -21.80 -14.56
N TYR A 37 3.07 -20.93 -13.58
CA TYR A 37 2.61 -21.21 -12.21
C TYR A 37 3.69 -21.68 -11.22
N PRO A 38 4.02 -20.88 -10.18
CA PRO A 38 4.87 -21.34 -9.10
C PRO A 38 4.08 -22.27 -8.18
N LEU A 39 4.36 -23.57 -8.26
CA LEU A 39 4.00 -24.55 -7.23
C LEU A 39 4.83 -24.25 -5.97
N PHE A 40 4.22 -23.54 -5.02
CA PHE A 40 4.69 -23.35 -3.63
C PHE A 40 6.16 -22.92 -3.47
N ARG A 41 6.44 -21.61 -3.61
CA ARG A 41 7.72 -21.02 -3.18
C ARG A 41 7.69 -20.85 -1.64
N PRO A 42 8.56 -21.51 -0.85
CA PRO A 42 8.74 -21.14 0.54
C PRO A 42 9.34 -19.72 0.55
N THR A 43 8.54 -18.74 0.95
CA THR A 43 8.99 -17.35 1.08
C THR A 43 10.03 -17.30 2.19
N THR A 44 11.31 -17.17 1.82
CA THR A 44 12.40 -16.86 2.77
C THR A 44 12.26 -15.45 3.38
N GLU A 45 11.28 -14.68 2.93
CA GLU A 45 10.91 -13.38 3.46
C GLU A 45 9.86 -13.58 4.55
N SER A 46 10.19 -13.16 5.78
CA SER A 46 9.20 -13.08 6.86
C SER A 46 8.04 -12.18 6.41
N PRO A 47 6.77 -12.50 6.72
CA PRO A 47 5.64 -11.65 6.37
C PRO A 47 5.91 -10.20 6.76
N PRO A 48 5.53 -9.21 5.92
CA PRO A 48 5.76 -7.81 6.25
C PRO A 48 5.15 -7.52 7.62
N LYS A 49 5.99 -7.13 8.58
CA LYS A 49 5.51 -6.74 9.91
C LYS A 49 4.61 -5.52 9.74
N GLY A 50 3.35 -5.63 10.18
CA GLY A 50 2.38 -4.56 10.06
C GLY A 50 2.80 -3.29 10.81
N VAL A 51 2.22 -2.15 10.45
CA VAL A 51 2.48 -0.87 11.11
C VAL A 51 1.90 -0.93 12.54
N PRO A 52 2.68 -0.62 13.59
CA PRO A 52 2.18 -0.63 14.97
C PRO A 52 1.16 0.49 15.17
N LEU A 53 0.06 0.19 15.87
CA LEU A 53 -0.96 1.19 16.21
C LEU A 53 -0.68 1.80 17.58
N GLU A 54 -0.27 3.06 17.59
CA GLU A 54 0.09 3.77 18.81
C GLU A 54 -1.11 4.45 19.51
N VAL A 55 -1.09 4.40 20.84
CA VAL A 55 -2.10 5.03 21.69
C VAL A 55 -1.44 5.84 22.78
N ALA A 56 -1.50 7.16 22.65
CA ALA A 56 -1.23 8.08 23.74
C ALA A 56 -2.39 8.05 24.75
N ALA A 57 -2.07 7.80 26.02
CA ALA A 57 -3.00 7.88 27.13
C ALA A 57 -2.30 8.55 28.31
N GLU A 58 -2.92 9.59 28.87
CA GLU A 58 -2.33 10.38 29.97
C GLU A 58 -2.47 9.71 31.34
N HIS A 59 -3.42 8.79 31.49
CA HIS A 59 -3.90 8.28 32.79
C HIS A 59 -4.25 6.78 32.69
N GLY A 60 -3.21 5.95 32.66
CA GLY A 60 -3.26 4.52 32.95
C GLY A 60 -3.45 3.54 31.77
N LEU A 61 -2.95 2.32 31.95
CA LEU A 61 -2.93 1.23 30.97
C LEU A 61 -4.33 0.80 30.51
N GLU A 62 -5.28 0.66 31.43
CA GLU A 62 -6.66 0.25 31.14
C GLU A 62 -7.36 1.23 30.19
N ARG A 63 -7.09 2.53 30.37
CA ARG A 63 -7.63 3.57 29.51
C ARG A 63 -6.98 3.51 28.13
N ALA A 64 -5.67 3.26 28.05
CA ALA A 64 -4.96 3.04 26.79
C ALA A 64 -5.55 1.88 25.99
N ILE A 65 -5.79 0.73 26.64
CA ILE A 65 -6.42 -0.45 26.00
C ILE A 65 -7.82 -0.11 25.47
N LYS A 66 -8.61 0.64 26.24
CA LYS A 66 -9.96 1.06 25.84
C LYS A 66 -9.93 2.01 24.64
N VAL A 67 -8.99 2.95 24.61
CA VAL A 67 -8.81 3.87 23.49
C VAL A 67 -8.34 3.11 22.24
N LEU A 68 -7.39 2.19 22.38
CA LEU A 68 -6.93 1.33 21.28
C LEU A 68 -8.09 0.58 20.64
N LYS A 69 -8.89 -0.09 21.45
CA LYS A 69 -10.07 -0.83 20.98
C LYS A 69 -11.04 0.09 20.24
N ARG A 70 -11.29 1.31 20.75
CA ARG A 70 -12.16 2.29 20.08
C ARG A 70 -11.58 2.75 18.73
N LYS A 71 -10.28 3.05 18.66
CA LYS A 71 -9.60 3.41 17.39
C LYS A 71 -9.75 2.29 16.37
N MET A 72 -9.40 1.06 16.73
CA MET A 72 -9.51 -0.11 15.85
C MET A 72 -10.94 -0.40 15.38
N ILE A 73 -11.95 -0.16 16.23
CA ILE A 73 -13.37 -0.30 15.84
C ILE A 73 -13.76 0.80 14.86
N LYS A 74 -13.31 2.05 15.10
CA LYS A 74 -13.59 3.20 14.22
C LYS A 74 -12.98 3.00 12.83
N ASP A 75 -11.75 2.48 12.79
CA ASP A 75 -11.03 2.17 11.54
C ASP A 75 -11.60 0.93 10.84
N GLY A 76 -12.43 0.14 11.53
CA GLY A 76 -13.09 -1.04 10.99
C GLY A 76 -12.22 -2.30 10.98
N ILE A 77 -11.02 -2.26 11.54
CA ILE A 77 -10.05 -3.36 11.58
C ILE A 77 -10.68 -4.63 12.17
N TYR A 78 -11.39 -4.51 13.30
CA TYR A 78 -12.06 -5.67 13.92
C TYR A 78 -13.11 -6.32 13.00
N LYS A 79 -13.82 -5.52 12.22
CA LYS A 79 -14.85 -6.01 11.28
C LYS A 79 -14.21 -6.71 10.09
N GLU A 80 -13.11 -6.15 9.60
CA GLU A 80 -12.33 -6.74 8.52
C GLU A 80 -11.68 -8.07 8.93
N LEU A 81 -11.03 -8.11 10.10
CA LEU A 81 -10.43 -9.33 10.65
C LEU A 81 -11.48 -10.45 10.78
N LYS A 82 -12.69 -10.11 11.25
CA LYS A 82 -13.79 -11.08 11.34
C LYS A 82 -14.27 -11.56 9.97
N ALA A 83 -14.35 -10.67 8.99
CA ALA A 83 -14.77 -11.02 7.63
C ALA A 83 -13.73 -11.87 6.88
N ARG A 84 -12.43 -11.64 7.12
CA ARG A 84 -11.32 -12.37 6.48
C ARG A 84 -11.10 -13.78 7.05
N ARG A 85 -11.77 -14.17 8.15
CA ARG A 85 -11.57 -15.49 8.78
C ARG A 85 -12.02 -16.66 7.90
N PHE A 86 -12.96 -16.44 7.00
CA PHE A 86 -13.50 -17.46 6.10
C PHE A 86 -13.60 -16.90 4.68
N TYR A 87 -13.51 -17.78 3.67
CA TYR A 87 -13.73 -17.38 2.28
C TYR A 87 -15.18 -16.92 2.09
N GLU A 88 -15.35 -15.71 1.56
CA GLU A 88 -16.65 -15.17 1.15
C GLU A 88 -16.65 -15.09 -0.38
N LYS A 89 -17.64 -15.70 -1.04
CA LYS A 89 -17.73 -15.67 -2.50
C LYS A 89 -17.88 -14.20 -2.98
N PRO A 90 -17.25 -13.79 -4.09
CA PRO A 90 -17.27 -12.38 -4.52
C PRO A 90 -18.68 -11.82 -4.78
N SER A 91 -19.64 -12.66 -5.18
CA SER A 91 -21.05 -12.25 -5.30
C SER A 91 -21.71 -11.93 -3.96
N GLU A 92 -21.39 -12.71 -2.93
CA GLU A 92 -21.94 -12.54 -1.57
C GLU A 92 -21.30 -11.32 -0.90
N GLN A 93 -19.99 -11.16 -1.08
CA GLN A 93 -19.25 -9.99 -0.65
C GLN A 93 -19.85 -8.69 -1.22
N ARG A 94 -20.17 -8.67 -2.53
CA ARG A 94 -20.85 -7.52 -3.17
C ARG A 94 -22.21 -7.23 -2.54
N LYS A 95 -23.04 -8.25 -2.32
CA LYS A 95 -24.36 -8.11 -1.67
C LYS A 95 -24.23 -7.58 -0.24
N ARG A 96 -23.28 -8.08 0.54
CA ARG A 96 -23.00 -7.62 1.91
C ARG A 96 -22.57 -6.16 1.93
N GLN A 97 -21.61 -5.78 1.08
CA GLN A 97 -21.15 -4.40 0.98
C GLN A 97 -22.27 -3.42 0.62
N LEU A 98 -23.15 -3.78 -0.34
CA LEU A 98 -24.30 -2.95 -0.69
C LEU A 98 -25.25 -2.75 0.49
N LYS A 99 -25.62 -3.84 1.19
CA LYS A 99 -26.47 -3.79 2.38
C LYS A 99 -25.86 -2.93 3.49
N GLU A 100 -24.55 -3.01 3.69
CA GLU A 100 -23.83 -2.21 4.68
C GLU A 100 -23.81 -0.72 4.31
N ARG A 101 -23.60 -0.37 3.03
CA ARG A 101 -23.65 1.02 2.54
C ARG A 101 -25.03 1.63 2.75
N LEU A 102 -26.09 0.92 2.39
CA LEU A 102 -27.47 1.37 2.58
C LEU A 102 -27.79 1.60 4.07
N LYS A 103 -27.36 0.69 4.95
CA LYS A 103 -27.51 0.86 6.41
C LYS A 103 -26.75 2.09 6.91
N LYS A 104 -25.54 2.36 6.41
CA LYS A 104 -24.74 3.52 6.80
C LYS A 104 -25.44 4.82 6.36
N LEU A 105 -25.90 4.90 5.12
CA LEU A 105 -26.66 6.02 4.58
C LEU A 105 -27.92 6.31 5.38
N SER A 106 -28.71 5.27 5.69
CA SER A 106 -29.93 5.41 6.50
C SER A 106 -29.63 5.97 7.90
N LYS A 107 -28.58 5.47 8.56
CA LYS A 107 -28.16 5.98 9.88
C LYS A 107 -27.68 7.43 9.81
N GLU A 108 -26.93 7.81 8.78
CA GLU A 108 -26.47 9.19 8.60
C GLU A 108 -27.62 10.15 8.35
N ARG A 109 -28.61 9.76 7.52
CA ARG A 109 -29.82 10.54 7.29
C ARG A 109 -30.62 10.75 8.58
N ALA A 110 -30.84 9.68 9.35
CA ALA A 110 -31.55 9.77 10.63
C ALA A 110 -30.83 10.67 11.64
N LYS A 111 -29.50 10.62 11.71
CA LYS A 111 -28.69 11.51 12.56
C LYS A 111 -28.82 12.97 12.14
N ARG A 112 -28.74 13.27 10.83
CA ARG A 112 -28.89 14.63 10.30
C ARG A 112 -30.28 15.20 10.62
N GLN A 113 -31.33 14.41 10.37
CA GLN A 113 -32.70 14.81 10.69
C GLN A 113 -32.85 15.10 12.18
N LYS A 114 -32.41 14.18 13.06
CA LYS A 114 -32.47 14.40 14.51
C LYS A 114 -31.72 15.66 14.95
N ALA A 115 -30.55 15.91 14.38
CA ALA A 115 -29.78 17.12 14.67
C ALA A 115 -30.48 18.39 14.19
N GLN A 116 -31.22 18.34 13.08
CA GLN A 116 -32.01 19.47 12.59
C GLN A 116 -33.20 19.80 13.49
N TYR A 117 -33.77 18.82 14.19
CA TYR A 117 -34.87 19.03 15.14
C TYR A 117 -34.40 19.28 16.59
N LEU A 118 -33.09 19.39 16.83
CA LEU A 118 -32.50 19.57 18.16
C LEU A 118 -32.05 21.03 18.43
N PHE A 119 -32.62 21.98 17.70
CA PHE A 119 -32.55 23.42 17.92
C PHE A 119 -33.95 23.96 18.18
#